data_AF-A0A939VFT0-F1
#
_entry.id   AF-A0A939VFT0-F1
#
_cell.length_a   1.000
_cell.length_b   1.000
_cell.length_c   1.000
_cell.angle_alpha   90.00
_cell.angle_beta   90.00
_cell.angle_gamma   90.00
#
_symmetry.space_group_name_H-M   'P 1'
#
loop_
_entity.id
_entity.type
_entity.pdbx_description
1 polymer ?
#
loop_
_entity_poly.entity_id
_entity_poly.type
_entity_poly.pdbx_seq_one_letter_code
_entity_poly.pdbx_strand_id
1 'polypeptide(L)'
;EQIEKYVEVQLKKAGINANLVDSEDHINSNIAKGWLTEEEAQKAREIKVKAAAEKAANMPEQMIQNIAKGRLAKFFKESCLVNQEFIKAENKENVAAYLKAADKDLKVVAFKRFTLRAD
;
A
#
# COMPACT_ATOMS: atom_id res chain seq x y z
N GLU A 1 -0.62 1.05 -6.39
CA GLU A 1 -1.99 1.00 -6.93
C GLU A 1 -2.22 1.79 -8.23
N GLN A 2 -2.15 3.12 -8.29
CA GLN A 2 -2.38 3.85 -9.57
C GLN A 2 -1.25 3.66 -10.60
N ILE A 3 0.00 3.67 -10.13
CA ILE A 3 1.19 3.40 -10.95
C ILE A 3 1.18 1.94 -11.43
N GLU A 4 0.94 0.99 -10.52
CA GLU A 4 0.82 -0.45 -10.84
C GLU A 4 -0.28 -0.72 -11.86
N LYS A 5 -1.49 -0.14 -11.69
CA LYS A 5 -2.57 -0.25 -12.67
C LYS A 5 -2.17 0.30 -14.04
N TYR A 6 -1.43 1.41 -14.08
CA TYR A 6 -0.93 1.95 -15.35
C TYR A 6 0.08 1.00 -16.00
N VAL A 7 1.02 0.45 -15.22
CA VAL A 7 1.98 -0.57 -15.67
C VAL A 7 1.28 -1.82 -16.20
N GLU A 8 0.28 -2.35 -15.50
CA GLU A 8 -0.53 -3.50 -15.95
C GLU A 8 -1.24 -3.23 -17.29
N VAL A 9 -1.79 -2.02 -17.47
CA VAL A 9 -2.42 -1.62 -18.73
C VAL A 9 -1.39 -1.58 -19.87
N GLN A 10 -0.17 -1.08 -19.61
CA GLN A 10 0.88 -1.04 -20.63
C GLN A 10 1.41 -2.45 -20.96
N LEU A 11 1.57 -3.32 -19.96
CA LEU A 11 1.92 -4.73 -20.17
C LEU A 11 0.87 -5.43 -21.03
N LYS A 12 -0.42 -5.24 -20.72
CA LYS A 12 -1.53 -5.82 -21.48
C LYS A 12 -1.57 -5.30 -22.93
N LYS A 13 -1.31 -4.01 -23.16
CA LYS A 13 -1.19 -3.42 -24.51
C LYS A 13 -0.02 -4.02 -25.31
N ALA A 14 1.06 -4.39 -24.63
CA ALA A 14 2.19 -5.08 -25.23
C ALA A 14 1.96 -6.58 -25.45
N GLY A 15 0.77 -7.10 -25.12
CA GLY A 15 0.42 -8.51 -25.23
C GLY A 15 0.92 -9.38 -24.07
N ILE A 16 1.50 -8.79 -23.03
CA ILE A 16 2.11 -9.50 -21.90
C ILE A 16 1.08 -9.61 -20.77
N ASN A 17 0.87 -10.82 -20.27
CA ASN A 17 0.02 -11.06 -19.11
C ASN A 17 0.74 -10.60 -17.83
N ALA A 18 0.20 -9.60 -17.15
CA ALA A 18 0.79 -9.01 -15.94
C ALA A 18 1.01 -10.06 -14.82
N ASN A 19 0.15 -11.08 -14.72
CA ASN A 19 0.29 -12.13 -13.69
C ASN A 19 1.49 -13.06 -13.94
N LEU A 20 2.02 -13.11 -15.17
CA LEU A 20 3.22 -13.89 -15.48
C LEU A 20 4.51 -13.16 -15.12
N VAL A 21 4.41 -11.85 -14.85
CA VAL A 21 5.56 -10.97 -14.66
C VAL A 21 5.40 -10.12 -13.41
N ASP A 22 4.58 -10.49 -12.44
CA ASP A 22 4.33 -9.73 -11.21
C ASP A 22 5.55 -9.69 -10.28
N SER A 23 6.32 -10.78 -10.17
CA SER A 23 7.57 -10.86 -9.39
C SER A 23 8.73 -11.44 -10.19
N GLU A 24 9.97 -11.17 -9.77
CA GLU A 24 11.17 -11.77 -10.39
C GLU A 24 11.18 -13.29 -10.25
N ASP A 25 10.71 -13.83 -9.13
CA ASP A 25 10.58 -15.28 -8.93
C ASP A 25 9.57 -15.89 -9.90
N HIS A 26 8.45 -15.20 -10.15
CA HIS A 26 7.46 -15.64 -11.13
C HIS A 26 7.99 -15.54 -12.56
N ILE A 27 8.73 -14.48 -12.90
CA ILE A 27 9.39 -14.34 -14.20
C ILE A 27 10.34 -15.52 -14.43
N ASN A 28 11.23 -15.80 -13.49
CA ASN A 28 12.20 -16.89 -13.59
C ASN A 28 11.50 -18.27 -13.69
N SER A 29 10.48 -18.50 -12.87
CA SER A 29 9.65 -19.71 -12.94
C SER A 29 8.94 -19.84 -14.31
N ASN A 30 8.40 -18.76 -14.86
CA ASN A 30 7.64 -18.79 -16.10
C ASN A 30 8.54 -18.95 -17.32
N ILE A 31 9.77 -18.41 -17.29
CA ILE A 31 10.80 -18.69 -18.28
C ILE A 31 11.19 -20.18 -18.23
N ALA A 32 11.45 -20.72 -17.04
CA ALA A 32 11.80 -22.14 -16.89
C ALA A 32 10.68 -23.09 -17.37
N LYS A 33 9.41 -22.69 -17.22
CA LYS A 33 8.23 -23.43 -17.71
C LYS A 33 7.93 -23.22 -19.21
N GLY A 34 8.66 -22.32 -19.88
CA GLY A 34 8.41 -21.95 -21.28
C GLY A 34 7.12 -21.17 -21.51
N TRP A 35 6.51 -20.61 -20.45
CA TRP A 35 5.31 -19.75 -20.53
C TRP A 35 5.65 -18.29 -20.83
N LEU A 36 6.93 -17.96 -20.79
CA LEU A 36 7.47 -16.63 -21.09
C LEU A 36 8.83 -16.80 -21.76
N THR A 37 9.09 -16.02 -22.81
CA THR A 37 10.43 -15.93 -23.40
C THR A 37 11.29 -14.90 -22.66
N GLU A 38 12.61 -15.04 -22.74
CA GLU A 38 13.54 -14.05 -22.16
C GLU A 38 13.32 -12.66 -22.77
N GLU A 39 13.00 -12.58 -24.06
CA GLU A 39 12.68 -11.31 -24.73
C GLU A 39 11.41 -10.65 -24.18
N GLU A 40 10.36 -11.44 -23.93
CA GLU A 40 9.13 -10.94 -23.30
C GLU A 40 9.36 -10.52 -21.85
N ALA A 41 10.19 -11.25 -21.11
CA ALA A 41 10.59 -10.89 -19.74
C ALA A 41 11.34 -9.56 -19.71
N GLN A 42 12.31 -9.37 -20.62
CA GLN A 42 13.07 -8.14 -20.72
C GLN A 42 12.17 -6.96 -21.13
N LYS A 43 11.30 -7.18 -22.12
CA LYS A 43 10.31 -6.17 -22.55
C LYS A 43 9.36 -5.81 -21.41
N ALA A 44 8.92 -6.78 -20.60
CA ALA A 44 8.09 -6.54 -19.42
C ALA A 44 8.82 -5.68 -18.38
N ARG A 45 10.09 -5.97 -18.08
CA ARG A 45 10.91 -5.17 -17.15
C ARG A 45 11.05 -3.73 -17.63
N GLU A 46 11.32 -3.53 -18.92
CA GLU A 46 11.40 -2.18 -19.50
C GLU A 46 10.07 -1.42 -19.42
N ILE A 47 8.96 -2.09 -19.75
CA ILE A 47 7.63 -1.49 -19.67
C ILE A 47 7.32 -1.10 -18.22
N LYS A 48 7.61 -1.96 -17.25
CA LYS A 48 7.42 -1.66 -15.81
C LYS A 48 8.13 -0.38 -15.41
N VAL A 49 9.43 -0.26 -15.75
CA VAL A 49 10.23 0.91 -15.38
C VAL A 49 9.74 2.18 -16.10
N LYS A 50 9.59 2.13 -17.42
CA LYS A 50 9.18 3.29 -18.24
C LYS A 50 7.78 3.77 -17.87
N ALA A 51 6.80 2.86 -17.80
CA ALA A 51 5.42 3.20 -17.48
C ALA A 51 5.30 3.70 -16.03
N ALA A 52 6.04 3.14 -15.08
CA ALA A 52 6.02 3.62 -13.71
C ALA A 52 6.58 5.06 -13.60
N ALA A 53 7.70 5.33 -14.26
CA ALA A 53 8.32 6.65 -14.29
C ALA A 53 7.42 7.69 -14.98
N GLU A 54 6.83 7.34 -16.14
CA GLU A 54 5.91 8.21 -16.86
C GLU A 54 4.68 8.57 -16.01
N LYS A 55 4.07 7.56 -15.36
CA LYS A 55 2.90 7.81 -14.53
C LYS A 55 3.24 8.63 -13.30
N ALA A 56 4.39 8.38 -12.67
CA ALA A 56 4.87 9.17 -11.54
C ALA A 56 5.14 10.63 -11.92
N ALA A 57 5.79 10.88 -13.07
CA ALA A 57 6.09 12.23 -13.55
C ALA A 57 4.83 13.02 -13.94
N ASN A 58 3.80 12.34 -14.44
CA ASN A 58 2.54 12.95 -14.86
C ASN A 58 1.45 12.94 -13.77
N MET A 59 1.76 12.51 -12.55
CA MET A 59 0.81 12.60 -11.44
C MET A 59 0.79 14.03 -10.89
N PRO A 60 -0.39 14.68 -10.81
CA PRO A 60 -0.48 16.01 -10.22
C PRO A 60 0.01 16.01 -8.76
N GLU A 61 0.79 17.01 -8.38
CA GLU A 61 1.35 17.15 -7.02
C GLU A 61 0.26 17.05 -5.94
N GLN A 62 -0.88 17.70 -6.16
CA GLN A 62 -2.02 17.64 -5.23
C GLN A 62 -2.53 16.21 -5.01
N MET A 63 -2.48 15.35 -6.03
CA MET A 63 -2.88 13.96 -5.93
C MET A 63 -1.85 13.14 -5.14
N ILE A 64 -0.55 13.37 -5.36
CA ILE A 64 0.54 12.73 -4.61
C ILE A 64 0.41 13.06 -3.12
N GLN A 65 0.20 14.34 -2.80
CA GLN A 65 -0.02 14.82 -1.44
C GLN A 65 -1.25 14.16 -0.79
N ASN A 66 -2.35 14.01 -1.53
CA ASN A 66 -3.56 13.36 -1.02
C ASN A 66 -3.34 11.86 -0.74
N ILE A 67 -2.56 11.17 -1.57
CA ILE A 67 -2.20 9.77 -1.34
C ILE A 67 -1.34 9.65 -0.08
N ALA A 68 -0.33 10.51 0.07
CA ALA A 68 0.52 10.55 1.25
C ALA A 68 -0.29 10.81 2.53
N LYS A 69 -1.18 11.81 2.50
CA LYS A 69 -2.10 12.12 3.60
C LYS A 69 -3.01 10.94 3.94
N GLY A 70 -3.57 10.26 2.94
CA GLY A 70 -4.40 9.08 3.14
C GLY A 70 -3.65 7.92 3.81
N ARG A 71 -2.41 7.66 3.37
CA ARG A 71 -1.55 6.64 3.98
C ARG A 71 -1.21 6.95 5.43
N LEU A 72 -0.84 8.20 5.72
CA LEU A 72 -0.57 8.64 7.09
C LEU A 72 -1.83 8.54 7.97
N ALA A 73 -2.99 8.96 7.46
CA ALA A 73 -4.26 8.83 8.18
C ALA A 73 -4.60 7.37 8.52
N LYS A 74 -4.37 6.44 7.58
CA LYS A 74 -4.54 5.00 7.83
C LYS A 74 -3.55 4.50 8.89
N PHE A 75 -2.27 4.84 8.77
CA PHE A 75 -1.25 4.46 9.75
C PHE A 75 -1.62 4.93 11.16
N PHE A 76 -2.05 6.19 11.31
CA PHE A 76 -2.50 6.69 12.60
C PHE A 76 -3.71 5.92 13.15
N LYS A 77 -4.69 5.59 12.31
CA LYS A 77 -5.87 4.82 12.72
C LYS A 77 -5.56 3.37 13.09
N GLU A 78 -4.52 2.76 12.54
CA GLU A 78 -4.22 1.34 12.76
C GLU A 78 -3.09 1.12 13.79
N SER A 79 -2.10 2.00 13.82
CA SER A 79 -0.85 1.81 14.59
C SER A 79 -0.70 2.75 15.79
N CYS A 80 -1.50 3.81 15.89
CA CYS A 80 -1.41 4.77 16.99
C CYS A 80 -2.63 4.66 17.91
N LEU A 81 -2.42 4.20 19.16
CA LEU A 81 -3.49 3.95 20.14
C LEU A 81 -4.46 5.13 20.27
N VAL A 82 -3.95 6.36 20.40
CA VAL A 82 -4.76 7.55 20.61
C VAL A 82 -5.63 7.94 19.40
N ASN A 83 -5.25 7.50 18.20
CA ASN A 83 -5.95 7.80 16.95
C ASN A 83 -6.83 6.64 16.46
N GLN A 84 -6.75 5.47 17.09
CA GLN A 84 -7.62 4.33 16.85
C GLN A 84 -9.06 4.62 17.29
N GLU A 85 -10.03 4.04 16.58
CA GLU A 85 -11.43 4.04 17.00
C GLU A 85 -11.56 3.29 18.33
N PHE A 86 -12.25 3.91 19.29
CA PHE A 86 -12.44 3.29 20.59
C PHE A 86 -13.52 2.22 20.49
N ILE A 87 -13.17 0.97 20.81
CA ILE A 87 -14.03 -0.22 20.61
C ILE A 87 -15.36 -0.13 21.38
N LYS A 88 -15.39 0.62 22.49
CA LYS A 88 -16.60 0.82 23.30
C LYS A 88 -17.28 2.18 23.05
N ALA A 89 -16.87 2.91 22.02
CA ALA A 89 -17.48 4.18 21.68
C ALA A 89 -18.92 3.98 21.21
N GLU A 90 -19.84 4.79 21.70
CA GLU A 90 -21.20 4.86 21.19
C GLU A 90 -21.26 5.63 19.86
N ASN A 91 -20.33 6.57 19.64
CA ASN A 91 -20.35 7.51 18.52
C ASN A 91 -19.07 7.51 17.66
N LYS A 92 -18.44 6.34 17.45
CA LYS A 92 -17.24 6.16 16.60
C LYS A 92 -16.08 7.12 16.92
N GLU A 93 -15.99 7.57 18.17
CA GLU A 93 -14.93 8.45 18.61
C GLU A 93 -13.60 7.68 18.76
N ASN A 94 -12.48 8.38 18.62
CA ASN A 94 -11.17 7.78 18.85
C ASN A 94 -10.80 7.82 20.34
N VAL A 95 -9.79 7.03 20.71
CA VAL A 95 -9.33 6.93 22.12
C VAL A 95 -8.97 8.31 22.69
N ALA A 96 -8.35 9.21 21.91
CA ALA A 96 -8.04 10.57 22.37
C ALA A 96 -9.30 11.40 22.71
N ALA A 97 -10.34 11.33 21.90
CA ALA A 97 -11.59 12.03 22.14
C ALA A 97 -12.30 11.48 23.38
N TYR A 98 -12.34 10.15 23.52
CA TYR A 98 -12.89 9.48 24.70
C TYR A 98 -12.17 9.92 25.99
N LEU A 99 -10.83 9.94 25.98
CA LEU A 99 -10.04 10.38 27.13
C LEU A 99 -10.32 11.84 27.50
N LYS A 100 -10.38 12.73 26.50
CA LYS A 100 -10.67 14.17 26.71
C LYS A 100 -12.08 14.43 27.24
N ALA A 101 -13.05 13.58 26.87
CA ALA A 101 -14.41 13.67 27.38
C ALA A 101 -14.49 13.31 28.88
N ALA A 102 -13.61 12.41 29.35
CA ALA A 102 -13.48 12.10 30.77
C ALA A 102 -12.69 13.18 31.52
N ASP A 103 -11.53 13.58 31.00
CA ASP A 103 -10.68 14.63 31.56
C ASP A 103 -9.74 15.20 30.47
N LYS A 104 -9.66 16.53 30.37
CA LYS A 104 -8.87 17.23 29.36
C LYS A 104 -7.36 16.99 29.49
N ASP A 105 -6.87 16.73 30.70
CA ASP A 105 -5.44 16.56 30.98
C ASP A 105 -4.99 15.10 31.04
N LEU A 106 -5.93 14.16 30.90
CA LEU A 106 -5.67 12.73 30.96
C LEU A 106 -4.89 12.24 29.72
N LYS A 107 -3.76 11.54 29.98
CA LYS A 107 -2.86 11.04 28.93
C LYS A 107 -2.45 9.60 29.21
N VAL A 108 -2.38 8.79 28.14
CA VAL A 108 -1.75 7.47 28.19
C VAL A 108 -0.24 7.68 28.11
N VAL A 109 0.47 7.34 29.18
CA VAL A 109 1.94 7.50 29.26
C VAL A 109 2.66 6.30 28.62
N ALA A 110 2.17 5.08 28.86
CA ALA A 110 2.72 3.87 28.30
C ALA A 110 1.67 2.75 28.30
N PHE A 111 1.83 1.79 27.38
CA PHE A 111 1.10 0.52 27.43
C PHE A 111 2.02 -0.61 26.94
N LYS A 112 1.72 -1.84 27.36
CA LYS A 112 2.42 -3.04 26.89
C LYS A 112 1.40 -4.11 26.57
N ARG A 113 1.47 -4.66 25.36
CA ARG A 113 0.60 -5.76 24.89
C ARG A 113 1.44 -7.02 24.68
N PHE A 114 1.02 -8.12 25.28
CA PHE A 114 1.58 -9.44 25.03
C PHE A 114 0.59 -10.28 24.23
N THR A 115 1.09 -11.09 23.31
CA THR A 115 0.29 -12.05 22.54
C THR A 115 1.02 -13.39 22.52
N LEU A 116 0.27 -14.49 22.56
CA LEU A 116 0.81 -15.85 22.43
C LEU A 116 0.96 -16.27 20.96
N ARG A 117 0.51 -15.44 20.01
CA ARG A 117 0.69 -15.67 18.57
C ARG A 117 2.10 -15.28 18.15
N ALA A 118 2.74 -16.15 17.38
CA ALA A 118 3.96 -15.82 16.64
C ALA A 118 3.52 -15.24 15.29
N ASP A 119 3.47 -13.91 15.21
CA ASP A 119 3.24 -13.17 13.96
C ASP A 119 4.57 -12.71 13.37
#